data_AF-G9KKZ6-F1
#
_entry.id   AF-G9KKZ6-F1
#
_cell.length_a   1.000
_cell.length_b   1.000
_cell.length_c   1.000
_cell.angle_alpha   90.00
_cell.angle_beta   90.00
_cell.angle_gamma   90.00
#
_symmetry.space_group_name_H-M   'P 1'
#
loop_
_entity.id
_entity.type
_entity.pdbx_description
1 polymer ?
#
loop_
_entity_poly.entity_id
_entity_poly.type
_entity_poly.pdbx_seq_one_letter_code
_entity_poly.pdbx_strand_id
1 'polypeptide(L)'
;VAVPTKLRVERWAFSFQELLEDPVGRAHFMDFLGTEFSAENLSFWEACEELRHGGQAQVRATVDAIYQQFLAPGAARWVNIDSRTMERTLEGLRQPHRYVLDEAQLHIYMLMKKDSYPRFLKSAAYRDLLAEAVVPPEAKRRVFPFMRKPLHASPSPALLPASPSGEPVAATSGPECGDRGT
;
A
#
# COMPACT_ATOMS: atom_id res chain seq x y z
N VAL A 1 -23.74 0.06 6.25
CA VAL A 1 -22.36 -0.47 6.04
C VAL A 1 -22.27 -1.79 6.77
N ALA A 2 -21.71 -2.84 6.15
CA ALA A 2 -21.51 -4.12 6.84
C ALA A 2 -20.57 -3.92 8.05
N VAL A 3 -20.92 -4.49 9.20
CA VAL A 3 -20.13 -4.38 10.43
C VAL A 3 -18.69 -4.86 10.16
N PRO A 4 -17.64 -4.07 10.45
CA PRO A 4 -16.27 -4.48 10.20
C PRO A 4 -15.87 -5.65 11.11
N THR A 5 -14.92 -6.46 10.66
CA THR A 5 -14.35 -7.52 11.51
C THR A 5 -13.47 -6.92 12.59
N LYS A 6 -13.37 -7.59 13.74
CA LYS A 6 -12.55 -7.10 14.87
C LYS A 6 -11.10 -6.84 14.45
N LEU A 7 -10.51 -7.76 13.68
CA LEU A 7 -9.15 -7.62 13.16
C LEU A 7 -8.98 -6.38 12.27
N ARG A 8 -10.00 -6.02 11.47
CA ARG A 8 -9.96 -4.82 10.63
C ARG A 8 -9.92 -3.55 11.49
N VAL A 9 -10.77 -3.48 12.52
CA VAL A 9 -10.81 -2.34 13.43
C VAL A 9 -9.51 -2.22 14.23
N GLU A 10 -8.98 -3.34 14.74
CA GLU A 10 -7.71 -3.36 15.47
C GLU A 10 -6.52 -2.85 14.65
N ARG A 11 -6.51 -3.09 13.33
CA ARG A 11 -5.45 -2.58 12.43
C ARG A 11 -5.40 -1.06 12.39
N TRP A 12 -6.52 -0.38 12.56
CA TRP A 12 -6.55 1.09 12.57
C TRP A 12 -5.72 1.68 13.70
N ALA A 13 -5.46 0.93 14.78
CA ALA A 13 -4.62 1.38 15.88
C ALA A 13 -3.10 1.21 15.62
N PHE A 14 -2.70 0.40 14.62
CA PHE A 14 -1.28 0.18 14.32
C PHE A 14 -0.61 1.42 13.76
N SER A 15 -1.30 2.17 12.89
CA SER A 15 -0.82 3.45 12.41
C SER A 15 -1.97 4.30 11.87
N PHE A 16 -1.76 5.62 11.89
CA PHE A 16 -2.72 6.54 11.28
C PHE A 16 -2.89 6.29 9.78
N GLN A 17 -1.86 5.77 9.11
CA GLN A 17 -1.94 5.38 7.70
C GLN A 17 -2.91 4.21 7.50
N GLU A 18 -2.87 3.17 8.34
CA GLU A 18 -3.81 2.03 8.26
C GLU A 18 -5.27 2.50 8.44
N LEU A 19 -5.51 3.48 9.32
CA LEU A 19 -6.83 4.10 9.47
C LEU A 19 -7.25 4.86 8.20
N LEU A 20 -6.36 5.67 7.63
CA LEU A 20 -6.68 6.50 6.47
C LEU A 20 -6.77 5.72 5.16
N GLU A 21 -6.07 4.59 5.01
CA GLU A 21 -6.17 3.75 3.82
C GLU A 21 -7.49 2.94 3.78
N ASP A 22 -8.10 2.72 4.94
CA ASP A 22 -9.38 2.01 5.06
C ASP A 22 -10.58 2.97 4.88
N PRO A 23 -11.43 2.80 3.85
CA PRO A 23 -12.61 3.65 3.67
C PRO A 23 -13.61 3.64 4.84
N VAL A 24 -13.73 2.50 5.54
CA VAL A 24 -14.60 2.39 6.73
C VAL A 24 -13.94 3.07 7.92
N GLY A 25 -12.61 2.94 8.05
CA GLY A 25 -11.83 3.67 9.04
C GLY A 25 -11.98 5.19 8.87
N ARG A 26 -11.80 5.70 7.65
CA ARG A 26 -12.02 7.12 7.31
C ARG A 26 -13.43 7.59 7.64
N ALA A 27 -14.46 6.81 7.33
CA ALA A 27 -15.85 7.18 7.63
C ALA A 27 -16.07 7.38 9.14
N HIS A 28 -15.62 6.43 9.97
CA HIS A 28 -15.74 6.57 11.43
C HIS A 28 -14.86 7.69 12.00
N PHE A 29 -13.68 7.91 11.41
CA PHE A 29 -12.83 9.02 11.80
C PHE A 29 -13.45 10.37 11.42
N MET A 30 -14.10 10.47 10.26
CA MET A 30 -14.86 11.65 9.82
C MET A 30 -15.99 11.98 10.80
N ASP A 31 -16.78 10.98 11.20
CA ASP A 31 -17.86 11.16 12.19
C ASP A 31 -17.31 11.70 13.51
N PHE A 32 -16.20 11.13 13.99
CA PHE A 32 -15.51 11.59 15.20
C PHE A 32 -15.03 13.04 15.08
N LEU A 33 -14.34 13.40 13.98
CA LEU A 33 -13.88 14.76 13.74
C LEU A 33 -15.05 15.76 13.63
N GLY A 34 -16.22 15.31 13.15
CA GLY A 34 -17.44 16.10 13.14
C GLY A 34 -17.90 16.50 14.53
N THR A 35 -17.73 15.63 15.54
CA THR A 35 -18.06 15.96 16.94
C THR A 35 -17.11 16.99 17.56
N GLU A 36 -15.93 17.17 16.96
CA GLU A 36 -14.88 18.05 17.44
C GLU A 36 -14.68 19.27 16.52
N PHE A 37 -15.58 19.48 15.56
CA PHE A 37 -15.52 20.57 14.60
C PHE A 37 -14.17 20.66 13.86
N SER A 38 -13.61 19.51 13.49
CA SER A 38 -12.30 19.41 12.81
C SER A 38 -12.31 18.53 11.55
N ALA A 39 -13.51 18.24 11.03
CA ALA A 39 -13.74 17.37 9.87
C ALA A 39 -13.19 17.93 8.55
N GLU A 40 -13.02 19.25 8.44
CA GLU A 40 -12.38 19.92 7.30
C GLU A 40 -10.96 19.42 7.05
N ASN A 41 -10.23 19.03 8.09
CA ASN A 41 -8.86 18.50 7.95
C ASN A 41 -8.82 17.19 7.15
N LEU A 42 -9.75 16.27 7.46
CA LEU A 42 -9.83 15.01 6.73
C LEU A 42 -10.36 15.22 5.31
N SER A 43 -11.37 16.07 5.11
CA SER A 43 -11.86 16.36 3.76
C SER A 43 -10.81 17.05 2.88
N PHE A 44 -9.99 17.94 3.43
CA PHE A 44 -8.87 18.52 2.70
C PHE A 44 -7.85 17.45 2.30
N TRP A 45 -7.52 16.55 3.23
CA TRP A 45 -6.61 15.44 2.95
C TRP A 45 -7.14 14.51 1.85
N GLU A 46 -8.44 14.17 1.88
CA GLU A 46 -9.10 13.35 0.85
C GLU A 46 -9.11 14.04 -0.51
N ALA A 47 -9.38 15.35 -0.56
CA ALA A 47 -9.35 16.12 -1.80
C ALA A 47 -7.94 16.17 -2.42
N CYS A 48 -6.89 16.22 -1.58
CA CYS A 48 -5.50 16.11 -2.05
C CYS A 48 -5.19 14.71 -2.60
N GLU A 49 -5.72 13.64 -1.99
CA GLU A 49 -5.56 12.28 -2.53
C GLU A 49 -6.28 12.11 -3.88
N GLU A 50 -7.48 12.69 -4.02
CA GLU A 50 -8.20 12.70 -5.29
C GLU A 50 -7.42 13.45 -6.38
N LEU A 51 -6.84 14.61 -6.06
CA LEU A 51 -5.95 15.33 -6.97
C LEU A 51 -4.76 14.48 -7.43
N ARG A 52 -4.12 13.75 -6.50
CA ARG A 52 -2.92 12.93 -6.77
C ARG A 52 -3.22 11.78 -7.74
N HIS A 53 -4.39 11.16 -7.60
CA HIS A 53 -4.81 9.98 -8.37
C HIS A 53 -5.76 10.30 -9.54
N GLY A 54 -6.18 11.57 -9.67
CA GLY A 54 -7.10 12.04 -10.69
C GLY A 54 -6.50 12.19 -12.10
N GLY A 55 -7.37 12.44 -13.07
CA GLY A 55 -6.99 12.63 -14.47
C GLY A 55 -6.24 13.95 -14.71
N GLN A 56 -5.20 13.93 -15.55
CA GLN A 56 -4.37 15.11 -15.81
C GLN A 56 -5.12 16.33 -16.34
N ALA A 57 -6.18 16.12 -17.13
CA ALA A 57 -7.00 17.20 -17.65
C ALA A 57 -7.73 18.01 -16.56
N GLN A 58 -7.96 17.41 -15.38
CA GLN A 58 -8.74 18.00 -14.30
C GLN A 58 -7.87 18.71 -13.26
N VAL A 59 -6.55 18.43 -13.23
CA VAL A 59 -5.60 18.90 -12.20
C VAL A 59 -5.78 20.38 -11.88
N ARG A 60 -5.80 21.25 -12.89
CA ARG A 60 -5.92 22.70 -12.67
C ARG A 60 -7.25 23.06 -12.00
N ALA A 61 -8.37 22.56 -12.52
CA ALA A 61 -9.69 22.82 -11.96
C ALA A 61 -9.84 22.28 -10.54
N THR A 62 -9.31 21.08 -10.27
CA THR A 62 -9.32 20.47 -8.94
C THR A 62 -8.46 21.26 -7.95
N VAL A 63 -7.27 21.71 -8.34
CA VAL A 63 -6.40 22.55 -7.50
C VAL A 63 -7.10 23.86 -7.14
N ASP A 64 -7.70 24.54 -8.12
CA ASP A 64 -8.41 25.79 -7.89
C ASP A 64 -9.61 25.59 -6.93
N ALA A 65 -10.36 24.49 -7.09
CA ALA A 65 -11.47 24.15 -6.21
C ALA A 65 -11.00 23.88 -4.76
N ILE A 66 -9.93 23.10 -4.58
CA ILE A 66 -9.36 22.81 -3.26
C ILE A 66 -8.88 24.11 -2.59
N TYR A 67 -8.21 24.98 -3.34
CA TYR A 67 -7.77 26.27 -2.80
C TYR A 67 -8.95 27.10 -2.31
N GLN A 68 -9.98 27.30 -3.12
CA GLN A 68 -11.15 28.10 -2.75
C GLN A 68 -11.92 27.52 -1.55
N GLN A 69 -12.01 26.20 -1.46
CA GLN A 69 -12.78 25.54 -0.41
C GLN A 69 -12.07 25.47 0.94
N PHE A 70 -10.73 25.36 0.95
CA PHE A 70 -9.98 25.04 2.17
C PHE A 70 -8.86 26.03 2.52
N LEU A 71 -8.29 26.77 1.56
CA LEU A 71 -7.05 27.56 1.78
C LEU A 71 -7.23 29.06 1.57
N ALA A 72 -8.19 29.47 0.75
CA ALA A 72 -8.45 30.87 0.49
C ALA A 72 -8.82 31.63 1.78
N PRO A 73 -8.43 32.91 1.92
CA PRO A 73 -8.88 33.73 3.04
C PRO A 73 -10.42 33.74 3.12
N GLY A 74 -10.96 33.30 4.26
CA GLY A 74 -12.41 33.19 4.46
C GLY A 74 -13.07 31.97 3.81
N ALA A 75 -12.31 30.95 3.44
CA ALA A 75 -12.86 29.70 2.90
C ALA A 75 -13.88 29.07 3.86
N ALA A 76 -14.95 28.49 3.31
CA ALA A 76 -16.03 27.90 4.11
C ALA A 76 -15.56 26.73 4.99
N ARG A 77 -14.49 26.04 4.58
CA ARG A 77 -13.89 24.90 5.30
C ARG A 77 -12.40 25.15 5.53
N TRP A 78 -12.06 26.35 6.01
CA TRP A 78 -10.68 26.79 6.16
C TRP A 78 -9.87 25.85 7.07
N VAL A 79 -8.73 25.35 6.57
CA VAL A 79 -7.81 24.49 7.33
C VAL A 79 -6.66 25.30 7.91
N ASN A 80 -6.16 24.86 9.07
CA ASN A 80 -5.03 25.50 9.74
C ASN A 80 -3.71 24.92 9.23
N ILE A 81 -3.00 25.68 8.39
CA ILE A 81 -1.63 25.38 7.96
C ILE A 81 -0.68 26.51 8.33
N ASP A 82 0.58 26.18 8.62
CA ASP A 82 1.58 27.19 8.96
C ASP A 82 1.92 28.11 7.77
N SER A 83 2.37 29.34 8.07
CA SER A 83 2.63 30.36 7.06
C SER A 83 3.62 29.93 5.99
N ARG A 84 4.66 29.17 6.37
CA ARG A 84 5.67 28.69 5.41
C ARG A 84 5.07 27.70 4.42
N THR A 85 4.24 26.79 4.91
CA THR A 85 3.51 25.83 4.06
C THR A 85 2.51 26.55 3.15
N MET A 86 1.80 27.56 3.66
CA MET A 86 0.89 28.39 2.85
C MET A 86 1.64 29.12 1.74
N GLU A 87 2.75 29.81 2.03
CA GLU A 87 3.56 30.53 1.05
C GLU A 87 4.03 29.62 -0.09
N ARG A 88 4.55 28.43 0.24
CA ARG A 88 5.00 27.45 -0.76
C ARG A 88 3.85 26.91 -1.60
N THR A 89 2.68 26.71 -0.98
CA THR A 89 1.47 26.31 -1.70
C THR A 89 1.09 27.39 -2.71
N LEU A 90 1.01 28.66 -2.29
CA LEU A 90 0.65 29.79 -3.16
C LEU A 90 1.60 29.97 -4.35
N GLU A 91 2.92 29.80 -4.16
CA GLU A 91 3.87 29.86 -5.27
C GLU A 91 3.64 28.69 -6.25
N GLY A 92 3.38 27.49 -5.73
CA GLY A 92 3.06 26.31 -6.54
C GLY A 92 1.77 26.49 -7.37
N LEU A 93 0.77 27.19 -6.85
CA LEU A 93 -0.50 27.46 -7.56
C LEU A 93 -0.33 28.29 -8.83
N ARG A 94 0.82 28.96 -9.03
CA ARG A 94 1.13 29.68 -10.27
C ARG A 94 1.34 28.73 -11.45
N GLN A 95 1.77 27.49 -11.16
CA GLN A 95 1.91 26.41 -12.13
C GLN A 95 1.33 25.11 -11.54
N PRO A 96 -0.01 24.95 -11.53
CA PRO A 96 -0.65 23.80 -10.90
C PRO A 96 -0.17 22.46 -11.48
N HIS A 97 0.22 21.55 -10.60
CA HIS A 97 0.54 20.17 -10.92
C HIS A 97 0.00 19.24 -9.83
N ARG A 98 -0.04 17.92 -10.09
CA ARG A 98 -0.68 16.94 -9.21
C ARG A 98 -0.09 16.80 -7.80
N TYR A 99 1.08 17.40 -7.54
CA TYR A 99 1.82 17.31 -6.27
C TYR A 99 1.93 18.68 -5.59
N VAL A 100 1.22 19.70 -6.10
CA VAL A 100 1.36 21.09 -5.64
C VAL A 100 0.90 21.28 -4.19
N LEU A 101 0.04 20.39 -3.70
CA LEU A 101 -0.52 20.42 -2.34
C LEU A 101 0.16 19.46 -1.36
N ASP A 102 1.22 18.73 -1.76
CA ASP A 102 1.82 17.66 -0.96
C ASP A 102 2.28 18.13 0.42
N GLU A 103 2.83 19.33 0.52
CA GLU A 103 3.29 19.86 1.80
C GLU A 103 2.15 20.28 2.72
N ALA A 104 1.11 20.92 2.17
CA ALA A 104 -0.09 21.26 2.92
C ALA A 104 -0.81 19.99 3.39
N GLN A 105 -0.91 18.98 2.51
CA GLN A 105 -1.49 17.69 2.84
C GLN A 105 -0.70 17.00 3.96
N LEU A 106 0.64 17.00 3.89
CA LEU A 106 1.49 16.42 4.93
C LEU A 106 1.34 17.17 6.27
N HIS A 107 1.25 18.49 6.23
CA HIS A 107 1.01 19.30 7.43
C HIS A 107 -0.28 18.87 8.13
N ILE A 108 -1.39 18.80 7.38
CA ILE A 108 -2.70 18.41 7.90
C ILE A 108 -2.73 16.94 8.36
N TYR A 109 -2.06 16.05 7.62
CA TYR A 109 -1.86 14.66 8.05
C TYR A 109 -1.17 14.60 9.42
N MET A 110 -0.09 15.37 9.60
CA MET A 110 0.67 15.38 10.86
C MET A 110 -0.10 16.04 12.00
N LEU A 111 -0.92 17.06 11.72
CA LEU A 111 -1.83 17.67 12.67
C LEU A 111 -2.82 16.63 13.23
N MET A 112 -3.57 15.96 12.35
CA MET A 112 -4.52 14.92 12.75
C MET A 112 -3.83 13.75 13.45
N LYS A 113 -2.66 13.31 12.94
CA LYS A 113 -1.90 12.20 13.51
C LYS A 113 -1.46 12.45 14.95
N LYS A 114 -1.09 13.70 15.28
CA LYS A 114 -0.58 14.07 16.61
C LYS A 114 -1.67 14.42 17.60
N ASP A 115 -2.84 14.85 17.13
CA ASP A 115 -3.91 15.34 17.99
C ASP A 115 -5.18 14.46 17.91
N SER A 116 -5.96 14.57 16.82
CA SER A 116 -7.27 13.91 16.71
C SER A 116 -7.19 12.38 16.69
N TYR A 117 -6.17 11.80 16.05
CA TYR A 117 -6.05 10.33 15.93
C TYR A 117 -5.84 9.62 17.29
N PRO A 118 -4.92 10.05 18.16
CA PRO A 118 -4.82 9.49 19.52
C PRO A 118 -6.10 9.64 20.34
N ARG A 119 -6.87 10.72 20.14
CA ARG A 119 -8.15 10.97 20.82
C ARG A 119 -9.25 10.05 20.27
N PHE A 120 -9.30 9.85 18.95
CA PHE A 120 -10.18 8.90 18.30
C PHE A 120 -10.00 7.48 18.86
N LEU A 121 -8.77 6.98 18.95
CA LEU A 121 -8.50 5.63 19.48
C LEU A 121 -8.88 5.46 20.96
N LYS A 122 -9.00 6.55 21.73
CA LYS A 122 -9.43 6.54 23.13
C LYS A 122 -10.91 6.85 23.31
N SER A 123 -11.61 7.23 22.24
CA SER A 123 -13.00 7.64 22.28
C SER A 123 -13.93 6.48 22.65
N ALA A 124 -15.16 6.80 23.10
CA ALA A 124 -16.21 5.78 23.24
C ALA A 124 -16.53 5.15 21.88
N ALA A 125 -16.68 5.97 20.83
CA ALA A 125 -17.00 5.50 19.48
C ALA A 125 -16.08 4.37 18.98
N TYR A 126 -14.75 4.52 19.13
CA TYR A 126 -13.80 3.49 18.71
C TYR A 126 -13.86 2.23 19.60
N ARG A 127 -14.10 2.38 20.90
CA ARG A 127 -14.25 1.25 21.84
C ARG A 127 -15.52 0.45 21.56
N ASP A 128 -16.62 1.15 21.27
CA ASP A 128 -17.91 0.54 20.93
C ASP A 128 -17.79 -0.22 19.60
N LEU A 129 -17.10 0.36 18.60
CA LEU A 129 -16.74 -0.32 17.35
C LEU A 129 -15.98 -1.62 17.57
N LEU A 130 -14.98 -1.63 18.45
CA LEU A 130 -14.23 -2.85 18.78
C LEU A 130 -15.08 -3.92 19.48
N ALA A 131 -16.09 -3.50 20.26
CA ALA A 131 -17.00 -4.41 20.97
C ALA A 131 -18.05 -5.02 20.03
N GLU A 132 -18.56 -4.23 19.08
CA GLU A 132 -19.54 -4.66 18.09
C GLU A 132 -18.93 -5.41 16.90
N ALA A 133 -17.62 -5.27 16.68
CA ALA A 133 -16.94 -5.86 15.55
C ALA A 133 -17.02 -7.39 15.56
N VAL A 134 -17.41 -7.96 14.42
CA VAL A 134 -17.61 -9.40 14.28
C VAL A 134 -16.28 -10.11 14.44
N VAL A 135 -16.20 -11.04 15.39
CA VAL A 135 -15.12 -12.03 15.46
C VAL A 135 -15.52 -13.17 14.52
N PRO A 136 -14.86 -13.34 13.35
CA PRO A 136 -15.15 -14.47 12.50
C PRO A 136 -14.91 -15.75 13.31
N PRO A 137 -15.80 -16.75 13.24
CA PRO A 137 -15.54 -18.03 13.89
C PRO A 137 -14.19 -18.53 13.40
N GLU A 138 -13.30 -18.87 14.33
CA GLU A 138 -11.98 -19.40 14.01
C GLU A 138 -12.16 -20.48 12.95
N ALA A 139 -11.57 -20.27 11.78
CA ALA A 139 -11.48 -21.33 10.79
C ALA A 139 -10.62 -22.41 11.43
N LYS A 140 -11.27 -23.37 12.11
CA LYS A 140 -10.63 -24.56 12.66
C LYS A 140 -9.70 -25.05 11.58
N ARG A 141 -8.40 -24.95 11.82
CA ARG A 141 -7.35 -25.44 10.93
C ARG A 141 -7.80 -26.83 10.52
N ARG A 142 -8.27 -27.00 9.28
CA ARG A 142 -8.54 -28.32 8.74
C ARG A 142 -7.17 -28.96 8.65
N VAL A 143 -6.81 -29.70 9.70
CA VAL A 143 -5.68 -30.61 9.65
C VAL A 143 -6.09 -31.65 8.64
N PHE A 144 -5.74 -31.43 7.37
CA PHE A 144 -5.82 -32.49 6.38
C PHE A 144 -4.92 -33.61 6.90
N PRO A 145 -5.45 -34.81 7.22
CA PRO A 145 -4.58 -35.92 7.55
C PRO A 145 -3.78 -36.21 6.29
N PHE A 146 -2.49 -35.93 6.34
CA PHE A 146 -1.54 -36.31 5.31
C PHE A 146 -1.48 -37.84 5.29
N MET A 147 -2.37 -38.48 4.54
CA MET A 147 -2.25 -39.88 4.20
C MET A 147 -0.97 -40.03 3.35
N ARG A 148 0.10 -40.47 3.99
CA ARG A 148 1.30 -40.99 3.32
C ARG A 148 0.88 -42.19 2.48
N LYS A 149 0.73 -41.98 1.17
CA LYS A 149 0.67 -43.10 0.21
C LYS A 149 2.02 -43.83 0.26
N PRO A 150 2.07 -45.17 0.36
CA PRO A 150 3.32 -45.90 0.23
C PRO A 150 3.86 -45.73 -1.19
N LEU A 151 5.11 -45.29 -1.32
CA LEU A 151 5.82 -45.30 -2.59
C LEU A 151 6.08 -46.76 -2.99
N HIS A 152 5.48 -47.20 -4.10
CA HIS A 152 5.80 -48.48 -4.71
C HIS A 152 7.27 -48.48 -5.15
N ALA A 153 8.06 -49.40 -4.59
CA ALA A 153 9.41 -49.69 -5.04
C ALA A 153 9.37 -50.21 -6.48
N SER A 154 9.99 -49.48 -7.41
CA SER A 154 10.30 -50.02 -8.74
C SER A 154 11.63 -50.79 -8.65
N PRO A 155 11.76 -51.95 -9.31
CA PRO A 155 12.98 -52.76 -9.24
C PRO A 155 14.07 -52.15 -10.13
N SER A 156 15.27 -51.99 -9.57
CA SER A 156 16.47 -51.58 -10.32
C SER A 156 16.85 -52.65 -11.36
N PRO A 157 17.20 -52.27 -12.60
CA PRO A 157 17.88 -53.17 -13.52
C PRO A 157 19.38 -53.20 -13.20
N ALA A 158 19.85 -54.40 -12.85
CA ALA A 158 21.27 -54.71 -12.68
C ALA A 158 22.03 -54.58 -14.00
N LEU A 159 23.20 -53.94 -13.97
CA LEU A 159 24.23 -54.06 -15.01
C LEU A 159 25.49 -54.64 -14.36
N LEU A 160 25.89 -55.82 -14.85
CA LEU A 160 27.12 -56.53 -14.53
C LEU A 160 28.21 -56.23 -15.57
N PRO A 161 29.49 -56.55 -15.30
CA PRO A 161 30.61 -55.64 -15.47
C PRO A 161 31.46 -55.94 -16.71
N ALA A 162 32.25 -54.97 -17.15
CA ALA A 162 33.40 -55.20 -18.03
C ALA A 162 34.68 -54.61 -17.40
N SER A 163 35.68 -55.48 -17.26
CA SER A 163 37.01 -55.25 -16.71
C SER A 163 37.89 -54.32 -17.59
N PRO A 164 39.01 -53.81 -17.05
CA PRO A 164 39.82 -52.76 -17.67
C PRO A 164 41.00 -53.34 -18.46
N SER A 165 41.35 -52.73 -19.59
CA SER A 165 42.69 -52.83 -20.19
C SER A 165 42.81 -51.97 -21.44
N GLY A 166 43.82 -51.11 -21.50
CA GLY A 166 44.27 -50.51 -22.76
C GLY A 166 44.88 -49.11 -22.61
N GLU A 167 46.13 -49.05 -22.17
CA GLU A 167 47.03 -47.91 -22.42
C GLU A 167 48.09 -48.36 -23.48
N PRO A 168 48.99 -47.49 -23.98
CA PRO A 168 48.85 -46.68 -25.19
C PRO A 168 49.94 -46.97 -26.25
N VAL A 169 49.78 -46.61 -27.54
CA VAL A 169 50.93 -46.52 -28.49
C VAL A 169 50.73 -45.46 -29.60
N ALA A 170 51.55 -44.41 -29.49
CA ALA A 170 52.36 -43.64 -30.46
C ALA A 170 52.06 -43.52 -31.98
N ALA A 171 52.45 -42.33 -32.47
CA ALA A 171 53.10 -41.99 -33.77
C ALA A 171 52.24 -42.04 -35.06
N THR A 172 52.35 -41.18 -36.09
CA THR A 172 53.27 -40.10 -36.50
C THR A 172 52.67 -39.42 -37.76
N SER A 173 53.11 -38.19 -38.04
CA SER A 173 53.35 -37.57 -39.37
C SER A 173 52.19 -37.36 -40.38
N GLY A 174 52.07 -36.12 -40.88
CA GLY A 174 51.39 -35.76 -42.15
C GLY A 174 52.11 -36.30 -43.40
N PRO A 175 51.89 -35.80 -44.64
CA PRO A 175 51.48 -34.42 -44.98
C PRO A 175 50.46 -34.28 -46.15
N GLU A 176 50.15 -33.01 -46.46
CA GLU A 176 49.94 -32.37 -47.77
C GLU A 176 48.97 -32.86 -48.87
N CYS A 177 48.08 -31.92 -49.22
CA CYS A 177 47.95 -31.24 -50.54
C CYS A 177 46.84 -31.63 -51.53
N GLY A 178 46.09 -30.58 -51.91
CA GLY A 178 45.47 -30.34 -53.23
C GLY A 178 43.99 -30.72 -53.35
N ASP A 179 43.09 -29.99 -54.01
CA ASP A 179 43.09 -28.72 -54.76
C ASP A 179 41.62 -28.48 -55.21
N ARG A 180 41.29 -27.24 -55.62
CA ARG A 180 40.15 -26.81 -56.47
C ARG A 180 38.74 -26.81 -55.85
N GLY A 181 37.90 -25.79 -55.96
CA GLY A 181 37.92 -24.51 -56.67
C GLY A 181 36.47 -24.13 -57.03
N THR A 182 36.04 -22.93 -56.63
CA THR A 182 35.10 -21.99 -57.30
C THR A 182 34.99 -20.75 -56.44
#